data_AF-A0A2E8K173-F1
#
_entry.id   AF-A0A2E8K173-F1
#
_cell.length_a   1.000
_cell.length_b   1.000
_cell.length_c   1.000
_cell.angle_alpha   90.00
_cell.angle_beta   90.00
_cell.angle_gamma   90.00
#
_symmetry.space_group_name_H-M   'P 1'
#
loop_
_entity.id
_entity.type
_entity.pdbx_description
1 polymer ?
#
loop_
_entity_poly.entity_id
_entity_poly.type
_entity_poly.pdbx_seq_one_letter_code
_entity_poly.pdbx_strand_id
1 'polypeptide(L)'
;MSTMKSEPETTMAGRPAFGEPVVEAAGLTKVFTDFWMRAKARAVDGIDFEIRRHEIFGLLGPNGSGKSTTIKMILGLLHKSSGRLSVFGREPSDVAIKAKIGYLPEESYLYRYLDAKETLDYYGRIFGLDRKTRMRRIDELLEMVGLSQVRRRSVGEFSKGMSRRLGLAQALINDPELLILDEPTSGLDPIGTRQVKDLLLDLGRRGTTILLSSHLLADVEDVCDRMVILYGGRIHAEGATTDLLADQQRTVINTESLDDDAVHDVEEALRRRGLAIDSVERPRQRLEDLFMGIVEKAQAEAEETSGALQGGTTASFLSGEDEVVAEGSSLIEALESDAPKPESRVVERASPTSESTKESNAADDAVLEDLLEDKPSEDAGTEKAPTELPDAPKGHDSGMIDDLLGGDDSEDRKS
;
A
#
# COMPACT_ATOMS: atom_id res chain seq x y z
N MET A 1 -49.48 4.48 4.22
CA MET A 1 -48.28 3.77 3.71
C MET A 1 -47.07 4.50 4.23
N SER A 2 -46.25 3.86 5.06
CA SER A 2 -44.96 4.41 5.50
C SER A 2 -43.89 3.48 4.96
N THR A 3 -42.93 4.00 4.21
CA THR A 3 -41.84 3.21 3.63
C THR A 3 -40.89 2.76 4.74
N MET A 4 -40.82 1.45 4.97
CA MET A 4 -39.74 0.86 5.76
C MET A 4 -38.42 1.21 5.08
N LYS A 5 -37.54 1.88 5.83
CA LYS A 5 -36.14 2.08 5.44
C LYS A 5 -35.44 0.75 5.68
N SER A 6 -34.90 0.13 4.65
CA SER A 6 -34.06 -1.07 4.81
C SER A 6 -32.81 -0.67 5.60
N GLU A 7 -32.55 -1.38 6.70
CA GLU A 7 -31.28 -1.28 7.42
C GLU A 7 -30.18 -1.89 6.54
N PRO A 8 -28.94 -1.34 6.54
CA PRO A 8 -27.84 -1.92 5.77
C PRO A 8 -27.43 -3.26 6.40
N GLU A 9 -27.25 -4.27 5.57
CA GLU A 9 -26.78 -5.59 6.03
C GLU A 9 -25.34 -5.49 6.56
N THR A 10 -25.10 -6.12 7.71
CA THR A 10 -23.81 -6.08 8.40
C THR A 10 -22.75 -6.88 7.63
N THR A 11 -21.90 -6.19 6.87
CA THR A 11 -20.71 -6.78 6.23
C THR A 11 -19.65 -7.18 7.26
N MET A 12 -18.63 -7.90 6.80
CA MET A 12 -17.58 -8.57 7.60
C MET A 12 -17.10 -7.75 8.81
N ALA A 13 -17.51 -8.19 10.00
CA ALA A 13 -17.06 -7.78 11.34
C ALA A 13 -16.41 -6.38 11.47
N GLY A 14 -17.26 -5.35 11.60
CA GLY A 14 -16.82 -4.01 12.04
C GLY A 14 -16.46 -3.03 10.93
N ARG A 15 -16.69 -3.35 9.66
CA ARG A 15 -16.61 -2.39 8.55
C ARG A 15 -17.79 -1.40 8.56
N PRO A 16 -17.59 -0.14 8.13
CA PRO A 16 -18.69 0.77 7.85
C PRO A 16 -19.50 0.28 6.64
N ALA A 17 -20.82 0.50 6.64
CA ALA A 17 -21.71 0.08 5.57
C ALA A 17 -21.36 0.75 4.22
N PHE A 18 -21.58 0.05 3.11
CA PHE A 18 -21.29 0.56 1.77
C PHE A 18 -22.05 1.86 1.46
N GLY A 19 -21.34 2.85 0.94
CA GLY A 19 -21.89 4.15 0.55
C GLY A 19 -22.24 4.24 -0.94
N GLU A 20 -22.18 5.46 -1.45
CA GLU A 20 -22.35 5.80 -2.87
C GLU A 20 -21.35 5.07 -3.80
N PRO A 21 -21.68 4.85 -5.09
CA PRO A 21 -20.71 4.40 -6.08
C PRO A 21 -19.53 5.37 -6.22
N VAL A 22 -18.31 4.84 -6.02
CA VAL A 22 -17.04 5.54 -6.22
C VAL A 22 -16.51 5.30 -7.64
N VAL A 23 -16.80 4.15 -8.24
CA VAL A 23 -16.55 3.84 -9.66
C VAL A 23 -17.81 3.24 -10.28
N GLU A 24 -18.27 3.78 -11.41
CA GLU A 24 -19.41 3.25 -12.17
C GLU A 24 -18.98 2.93 -13.61
N ALA A 25 -19.06 1.68 -14.04
CA ALA A 25 -18.87 1.26 -15.43
C ALA A 25 -20.22 0.86 -16.03
N ALA A 26 -20.53 1.35 -17.23
CA ALA A 26 -21.75 0.95 -17.95
C ALA A 26 -21.51 0.73 -19.45
N GLY A 27 -21.71 -0.49 -19.94
CA GLY A 27 -21.34 -0.92 -21.30
C GLY A 27 -19.87 -0.69 -21.66
N LEU A 28 -18.98 -0.65 -20.65
CA LEU A 28 -17.60 -0.24 -20.79
C LEU A 28 -16.84 -1.17 -21.73
N THR A 29 -16.24 -0.60 -22.77
CA THR A 29 -15.65 -1.36 -23.87
C THR A 29 -14.30 -0.77 -24.26
N LYS A 30 -13.30 -1.64 -24.47
CA LYS A 30 -12.01 -1.28 -25.06
C LYS A 30 -11.66 -2.19 -26.23
N VAL A 31 -11.63 -1.59 -27.42
CA VAL A 31 -11.01 -2.15 -28.62
C VAL A 31 -9.70 -1.42 -28.88
N PHE A 32 -8.62 -2.18 -29.00
CA PHE A 32 -7.36 -1.73 -29.58
C PHE A 32 -7.40 -1.97 -31.08
N THR A 33 -7.00 -0.97 -31.86
CA THR A 33 -6.96 -1.03 -33.32
C THR A 33 -5.53 -1.16 -33.87
N ASP A 34 -5.40 -1.57 -35.12
CA ASP A 34 -4.17 -1.41 -35.90
C ASP A 34 -4.04 0.02 -36.47
N PHE A 35 -2.95 0.29 -37.19
CA PHE A 35 -2.70 1.56 -37.89
C PHE A 35 -3.76 1.91 -38.96
N TRP A 36 -4.54 0.92 -39.40
CA TRP A 36 -5.62 1.06 -40.38
C TRP A 36 -7.00 1.13 -39.72
N MET A 37 -7.06 1.40 -38.40
CA MET A 37 -8.26 1.45 -37.57
C MET A 37 -9.08 0.15 -37.52
N ARG A 38 -8.51 -0.99 -37.93
CA ARG A 38 -9.15 -2.32 -37.80
C ARG A 38 -9.02 -2.82 -36.37
N ALA A 39 -10.04 -3.48 -35.84
CA ALA A 39 -10.00 -4.07 -34.50
C ALA A 39 -8.92 -5.18 -34.43
N LYS A 40 -7.87 -4.94 -33.64
CA LYS A 40 -6.76 -5.87 -33.40
C LYS A 40 -7.02 -6.76 -32.17
N ALA A 41 -7.55 -6.16 -31.10
CA ALA A 41 -7.91 -6.87 -29.88
C ALA A 41 -9.08 -6.17 -29.17
N ARG A 42 -10.07 -6.93 -28.74
CA ARG A 42 -11.17 -6.46 -27.88
C ARG A 42 -10.84 -6.90 -26.46
N ALA A 43 -10.24 -6.01 -25.68
CA ALA A 43 -9.67 -6.31 -24.36
C ALA A 43 -10.67 -6.14 -23.22
N VAL A 44 -11.73 -5.34 -23.44
CA VAL A 44 -12.89 -5.21 -22.56
C VAL A 44 -14.12 -5.07 -23.47
N ASP A 45 -15.22 -5.75 -23.16
CA ASP A 45 -16.37 -5.92 -24.05
C ASP A 45 -17.70 -5.76 -23.32
N GLY A 46 -18.21 -4.53 -23.27
CA GLY A 46 -19.54 -4.24 -22.74
C GLY A 46 -19.72 -4.65 -21.28
N ILE A 47 -18.76 -4.32 -20.40
CA ILE A 47 -18.88 -4.64 -18.97
C ILE A 47 -19.62 -3.54 -18.21
N ASP A 48 -20.50 -3.95 -17.31
CA ASP A 48 -21.26 -3.13 -16.39
C ASP A 48 -20.89 -3.59 -14.97
N PHE A 49 -20.46 -2.68 -14.08
CA PHE A 49 -20.18 -2.96 -12.66
C PHE A 49 -20.09 -1.64 -11.86
N GLU A 50 -20.26 -1.72 -10.54
CA GLU A 50 -20.03 -0.61 -9.63
C GLU A 50 -19.19 -1.00 -8.40
N ILE A 51 -18.29 -0.10 -8.01
CA ILE A 51 -17.50 -0.16 -6.77
C ILE A 51 -18.03 0.92 -5.83
N ARG A 52 -18.46 0.54 -4.63
CA ARG A 52 -19.07 1.44 -3.65
C ARG A 52 -18.05 2.00 -2.65
N ARG A 53 -18.40 3.11 -2.01
CA ARG A 53 -17.60 3.68 -0.93
C ARG A 53 -17.51 2.69 0.24
N HIS A 54 -16.32 2.54 0.83
CA HIS A 54 -15.97 1.58 1.90
C HIS A 54 -15.90 0.10 1.47
N GLU A 55 -15.94 -0.21 0.17
CA GLU A 55 -15.91 -1.58 -0.34
C GLU A 55 -14.48 -2.04 -0.69
N ILE A 56 -14.10 -3.28 -0.34
CA ILE A 56 -12.98 -3.97 -0.99
C ILE A 56 -13.54 -4.83 -2.13
N PHE A 57 -13.27 -4.40 -3.37
CA PHE A 57 -13.81 -4.98 -4.58
C PHE A 57 -12.74 -5.75 -5.37
N GLY A 58 -12.96 -7.04 -5.56
CA GLY A 58 -12.10 -7.92 -6.35
C GLY A 58 -12.37 -7.82 -7.86
N LEU A 59 -11.31 -7.62 -8.64
CA LEU A 59 -11.30 -7.70 -10.10
C LEU A 59 -10.42 -8.90 -10.49
N LEU A 60 -11.01 -10.07 -10.68
CA LEU A 60 -10.27 -11.31 -10.91
C LEU A 60 -10.24 -11.71 -12.38
N GLY A 61 -9.32 -12.60 -12.73
CA GLY A 61 -9.28 -13.26 -14.03
C GLY A 61 -7.87 -13.64 -14.45
N PRO A 62 -7.71 -14.59 -15.40
CA PRO A 62 -6.41 -14.97 -15.94
C PRO A 62 -5.76 -13.82 -16.72
N ASN A 63 -4.48 -13.95 -17.04
CA ASN A 63 -3.75 -12.95 -17.83
C ASN A 63 -4.40 -12.76 -19.21
N GLY A 64 -4.56 -11.51 -19.62
CA GLY A 64 -5.31 -11.14 -20.83
C GLY A 64 -6.84 -11.07 -20.69
N SER A 65 -7.41 -11.37 -19.52
CA SER A 65 -8.88 -11.28 -19.26
C SER A 65 -9.47 -9.87 -19.33
N GLY A 66 -8.65 -8.82 -19.15
CA GLY A 66 -9.05 -7.42 -19.22
C GLY A 66 -8.61 -6.55 -18.04
N LYS A 67 -8.27 -7.15 -16.87
CA LYS A 67 -8.03 -6.46 -15.58
C LYS A 67 -7.30 -5.12 -15.68
N SER A 68 -6.03 -5.15 -16.07
CA SER A 68 -5.16 -3.97 -16.18
C SER A 68 -5.57 -2.99 -17.28
N THR A 69 -6.40 -3.43 -18.24
CA THR A 69 -7.03 -2.52 -19.23
C THR A 69 -8.17 -1.74 -18.58
N THR A 70 -9.02 -2.41 -17.79
CA THR A 70 -10.07 -1.76 -16.98
C THR A 70 -9.47 -0.79 -15.96
N ILE A 71 -8.44 -1.20 -15.21
CA ILE A 71 -7.70 -0.32 -14.28
C ILE A 71 -7.12 0.91 -15.00
N LYS A 72 -6.47 0.75 -16.15
CA LYS A 72 -5.94 1.89 -16.93
C LYS A 72 -7.04 2.82 -17.45
N MET A 73 -8.27 2.33 -17.69
CA MET A 73 -9.42 3.19 -17.99
C MET A 73 -9.95 3.94 -16.76
N ILE A 74 -10.05 3.29 -15.59
CA ILE A 74 -10.44 3.93 -14.31
C ILE A 74 -9.43 5.03 -13.92
N LEU A 75 -8.14 4.76 -14.12
CA LEU A 75 -7.06 5.74 -13.90
C LEU A 75 -7.01 6.85 -14.94
N GLY A 76 -7.78 6.80 -16.03
CA GLY A 76 -7.72 7.76 -17.14
C GLY A 76 -6.47 7.66 -18.02
N LEU A 77 -5.59 6.67 -17.77
CA LEU A 77 -4.38 6.39 -18.54
C LEU A 77 -4.67 5.74 -19.91
N LEU A 78 -5.93 5.35 -20.15
CA LEU A 78 -6.39 4.74 -21.39
C LEU A 78 -7.84 5.16 -21.67
N HIS A 79 -8.11 5.74 -22.85
CA HIS A 79 -9.47 6.06 -23.24
C HIS A 79 -10.29 4.81 -23.59
N LYS A 80 -11.52 4.74 -23.07
CA LYS A 80 -12.56 3.78 -23.49
C LYS A 80 -12.91 3.94 -24.98
N SER A 81 -13.31 2.85 -25.64
CA SER A 81 -13.81 2.87 -27.02
C SER A 81 -15.30 3.15 -27.10
N SER A 82 -16.08 2.66 -26.14
CA SER A 82 -17.50 2.94 -25.96
C SER A 82 -17.94 2.62 -24.52
N GLY A 83 -19.19 2.95 -24.19
CA GLY A 83 -19.73 2.88 -22.83
C GLY A 83 -19.48 4.16 -22.02
N ARG A 84 -19.91 4.14 -20.76
CA ARG A 84 -19.67 5.18 -19.75
C ARG A 84 -18.73 4.64 -18.67
N LEU A 85 -17.95 5.53 -18.07
CA LEU A 85 -17.13 5.25 -16.90
C LEU A 85 -17.05 6.53 -16.06
N SER A 86 -17.43 6.44 -14.78
CA SER A 86 -17.28 7.52 -13.80
C SER A 86 -16.33 7.09 -12.67
N VAL A 87 -15.65 8.06 -12.07
CA VAL A 87 -14.86 7.91 -10.84
C VAL A 87 -15.10 9.16 -9.99
N PHE A 88 -15.61 8.99 -8.77
CA PHE A 88 -16.17 10.08 -7.94
C PHE A 88 -17.15 10.98 -8.72
N GLY A 89 -18.03 10.37 -9.53
CA GLY A 89 -19.00 11.07 -10.38
C GLY A 89 -18.41 11.89 -11.55
N ARG A 90 -17.11 11.75 -11.83
CA ARG A 90 -16.38 12.49 -12.88
C ARG A 90 -15.80 11.55 -13.93
N GLU A 91 -15.53 12.05 -15.14
CA GLU A 91 -14.84 11.27 -16.17
C GLU A 91 -13.38 11.00 -15.72
N PRO A 92 -12.84 9.77 -15.88
CA PRO A 92 -11.47 9.41 -15.51
C PRO A 92 -10.34 10.33 -15.96
N SER A 93 -10.52 11.17 -16.98
CA SER A 93 -9.51 12.14 -17.42
C SER A 93 -9.46 13.43 -16.59
N ASP A 94 -10.36 13.63 -15.63
CA ASP A 94 -10.30 14.77 -14.70
C ASP A 94 -9.06 14.65 -13.80
N VAL A 95 -8.27 15.72 -13.71
CA VAL A 95 -7.07 15.77 -12.87
C VAL A 95 -7.42 15.95 -11.39
N ALA A 96 -8.55 16.58 -11.06
CA ALA A 96 -8.93 16.88 -9.68
C ALA A 96 -9.20 15.61 -8.84
N ILE A 97 -9.64 14.52 -9.48
CA ILE A 97 -9.83 13.23 -8.78
C ILE A 97 -8.51 12.50 -8.48
N LYS A 98 -7.39 12.88 -9.11
CA LYS A 98 -6.11 12.14 -8.95
C LYS A 98 -5.50 12.30 -7.56
N ALA A 99 -5.77 13.42 -6.88
CA ALA A 99 -5.37 13.60 -5.48
C ALA A 99 -6.04 12.58 -4.53
N LYS A 100 -7.25 12.09 -4.86
CA LYS A 100 -8.04 11.14 -4.08
C LYS A 100 -7.70 9.66 -4.34
N ILE A 101 -6.81 9.38 -5.30
CA ILE A 101 -6.54 8.02 -5.79
C ILE A 101 -5.12 7.59 -5.42
N GLY A 102 -5.00 6.43 -4.78
CA GLY A 102 -3.77 5.69 -4.62
C GLY A 102 -3.64 4.64 -5.71
N TYR A 103 -2.44 4.40 -6.24
CA TYR A 103 -2.24 3.37 -7.28
C TYR A 103 -0.93 2.62 -7.12
N LEU A 104 -1.02 1.29 -7.04
CA LEU A 104 0.08 0.35 -7.17
C LEU A 104 -0.06 -0.44 -8.50
N PRO A 105 0.75 -0.15 -9.54
CA PRO A 105 0.79 -0.95 -10.77
C PRO A 105 1.37 -2.35 -10.53
N GLU A 106 1.17 -3.29 -11.46
CA GLU A 106 1.82 -4.61 -11.45
C GLU A 106 3.35 -4.50 -11.38
N GLU A 107 3.95 -3.63 -12.21
CA GLU A 107 5.38 -3.30 -12.18
C GLU A 107 5.62 -1.88 -11.63
N SER A 108 6.34 -1.78 -10.51
CA SER A 108 6.69 -0.52 -9.85
C SER A 108 7.91 0.15 -10.48
N TYR A 109 7.72 1.04 -11.46
CA TYR A 109 8.80 1.81 -12.11
C TYR A 109 9.30 2.99 -11.26
N LEU A 110 9.89 2.68 -10.10
CA LEU A 110 10.49 3.67 -9.20
C LEU A 110 11.91 4.07 -9.65
N TYR A 111 12.31 5.31 -9.35
CA TYR A 111 13.63 5.84 -9.73
C TYR A 111 14.75 5.14 -8.96
N ARG A 112 15.47 4.24 -9.65
CA ARG A 112 16.52 3.36 -9.07
C ARG A 112 17.67 4.08 -8.34
N TYR A 113 17.88 5.36 -8.60
CA TYR A 113 18.95 6.17 -8.00
C TYR A 113 18.51 6.96 -6.74
N LEU A 114 17.22 6.97 -6.40
CA LEU A 114 16.72 7.55 -5.15
C LEU A 114 16.78 6.51 -4.03
N ASP A 115 16.83 6.95 -2.78
CA ASP A 115 16.49 6.11 -1.63
C ASP A 115 14.96 6.03 -1.39
N ALA A 116 14.54 5.19 -0.44
CA ALA A 116 13.11 5.02 -0.12
C ALA A 116 12.47 6.28 0.52
N LYS A 117 13.22 7.06 1.29
CA LYS A 117 12.77 8.34 1.87
C LYS A 117 12.60 9.40 0.79
N GLU A 118 13.57 9.54 -0.09
CA GLU A 118 13.57 10.46 -1.24
C GLU A 118 12.44 10.14 -2.21
N THR A 119 12.18 8.85 -2.47
CA THR A 119 11.06 8.39 -3.28
C THR A 119 9.73 8.89 -2.72
N LEU A 120 9.47 8.68 -1.42
CA LEU A 120 8.22 9.12 -0.80
C LEU A 120 8.15 10.66 -0.61
N ASP A 121 9.28 11.34 -0.41
CA ASP A 121 9.34 12.81 -0.41
C ASP A 121 9.03 13.40 -1.80
N TYR A 122 9.50 12.78 -2.88
CA TYR A 122 9.20 13.16 -4.26
C TYR A 122 7.69 13.02 -4.56
N TYR A 123 7.09 11.86 -4.30
CA TYR A 123 5.65 11.68 -4.54
C TYR A 123 4.78 12.56 -3.63
N GLY A 124 5.13 12.70 -2.34
CA GLY A 124 4.40 13.58 -1.45
C GLY A 124 4.47 15.06 -1.85
N ARG A 125 5.55 15.51 -2.52
CA ARG A 125 5.61 16.86 -3.14
C ARG A 125 4.68 16.98 -4.34
N ILE A 126 4.55 15.94 -5.18
CA ILE A 126 3.61 15.92 -6.31
C ILE A 126 2.16 16.06 -5.83
N PHE A 127 1.81 15.40 -4.73
CA PHE A 127 0.50 15.55 -4.06
C PHE A 127 0.36 16.86 -3.25
N GLY A 128 1.33 17.77 -3.29
CA GLY A 128 1.25 19.08 -2.63
C GLY A 128 1.35 19.06 -1.11
N LEU A 129 1.73 17.94 -0.49
CA LEU A 129 1.79 17.79 0.97
C LEU A 129 2.84 18.72 1.58
N ASP A 130 2.47 19.45 2.64
CA ASP A 130 3.39 20.33 3.36
C ASP A 130 4.56 19.55 3.99
N ARG A 131 5.66 20.23 4.32
CA ARG A 131 6.88 19.57 4.80
C ARG A 131 6.69 18.83 6.13
N LYS A 132 5.87 19.32 7.07
CA LYS A 132 5.65 18.68 8.38
C LYS A 132 4.84 17.40 8.21
N THR A 133 3.67 17.48 7.57
CA THR A 133 2.81 16.31 7.32
C THR A 133 3.53 15.28 6.46
N ARG A 134 4.22 15.72 5.39
CA ARG A 134 4.93 14.80 4.49
C ARG A 134 6.08 14.07 5.18
N MET A 135 6.90 14.74 6.00
CA MET A 135 7.96 14.04 6.76
C MET A 135 7.37 13.01 7.73
N ARG A 136 6.31 13.38 8.48
CA ARG A 136 5.60 12.44 9.37
C ARG A 136 5.11 11.21 8.62
N ARG A 137 4.32 11.40 7.55
CA ARG A 137 3.77 10.30 6.74
C ARG A 137 4.86 9.39 6.17
N ILE A 138 6.01 9.93 5.75
CA ILE A 138 7.14 9.12 5.25
C ILE A 138 7.72 8.21 6.33
N ASP A 139 7.92 8.72 7.54
CA ASP A 139 8.48 7.93 8.65
C ASP A 139 7.52 6.77 9.02
N GLU A 140 6.24 7.06 9.20
CA GLU A 140 5.22 6.05 9.54
C GLU A 140 4.97 5.03 8.42
N LEU A 141 4.99 5.44 7.14
CA LEU A 141 4.83 4.52 6.01
C LEU A 141 6.02 3.56 5.87
N LEU A 142 7.25 4.05 6.08
CA LEU A 142 8.44 3.20 6.03
C LEU A 142 8.47 2.19 7.18
N GLU A 143 7.87 2.53 8.33
CA GLU A 143 7.68 1.61 9.44
C GLU A 143 6.63 0.54 9.12
N MET A 144 5.42 0.96 8.74
CA MET A 144 4.33 0.06 8.31
C MET A 144 4.80 -0.97 7.27
N VAL A 145 5.53 -0.56 6.23
CA VAL A 145 5.97 -1.49 5.17
C VAL A 145 7.32 -2.18 5.44
N GLY A 146 7.87 -2.06 6.65
CA GLY A 146 9.07 -2.80 7.10
C GLY A 146 10.39 -2.34 6.44
N LEU A 147 10.45 -1.09 5.99
CA LEU A 147 11.60 -0.52 5.27
C LEU A 147 12.41 0.52 6.08
N SER A 148 12.02 0.84 7.32
CA SER A 148 12.72 1.83 8.15
C SER A 148 14.23 1.63 8.29
N GLN A 149 14.70 0.38 8.41
CA GLN A 149 16.15 0.08 8.53
C GLN A 149 16.91 0.28 7.20
N VAL A 150 16.24 0.13 6.06
CA VAL A 150 16.82 0.30 4.72
C VAL A 150 16.46 1.64 4.09
N ARG A 151 15.95 2.60 4.87
CA ARG A 151 15.37 3.85 4.36
C ARG A 151 16.31 4.75 3.55
N ARG A 152 17.63 4.61 3.72
CA ARG A 152 18.70 5.32 3.00
C ARG A 152 19.36 4.47 1.89
N ARG A 153 18.83 3.28 1.63
CA ARG A 153 19.35 2.38 0.60
C ARG A 153 18.68 2.68 -0.73
N SER A 154 19.47 2.73 -1.80
CA SER A 154 19.00 3.02 -3.15
C SER A 154 17.99 1.99 -3.63
N VAL A 155 16.88 2.44 -4.23
CA VAL A 155 15.83 1.57 -4.79
C VAL A 155 16.36 0.62 -5.86
N GLY A 156 17.46 0.98 -6.53
CA GLY A 156 18.15 0.13 -7.50
C GLY A 156 18.74 -1.16 -6.93
N GLU A 157 18.89 -1.27 -5.61
CA GLU A 157 19.37 -2.45 -4.86
C GLU A 157 18.23 -3.26 -4.18
N PHE A 158 16.98 -2.82 -4.30
CA PHE A 158 15.86 -3.45 -3.60
C PHE A 158 15.48 -4.78 -4.24
N SER A 159 15.10 -5.77 -3.41
CA SER A 159 14.46 -6.99 -3.90
C SER A 159 13.09 -6.66 -4.51
N LYS A 160 12.51 -7.55 -5.34
CA LYS A 160 11.16 -7.35 -5.88
C LYS A 160 10.15 -7.05 -4.77
N GLY A 161 10.23 -7.77 -3.64
CA GLY A 161 9.37 -7.54 -2.48
C GLY A 161 9.59 -6.19 -1.77
N MET A 162 10.84 -5.75 -1.61
CA MET A 162 11.14 -4.42 -1.04
C MET A 162 10.59 -3.30 -1.95
N SER A 163 10.77 -3.42 -3.28
CA SER A 163 10.21 -2.48 -4.26
C SER A 163 8.68 -2.52 -4.31
N ARG A 164 8.07 -3.68 -4.04
CA ARG A 164 6.62 -3.85 -3.89
C ARG A 164 6.10 -3.09 -2.65
N ARG A 165 6.73 -3.33 -1.49
CA ARG A 165 6.44 -2.66 -0.21
C ARG A 165 6.60 -1.14 -0.32
N LEU A 166 7.66 -0.64 -0.96
CA LEU A 166 7.84 0.79 -1.23
C LEU A 166 6.79 1.36 -2.19
N GLY A 167 6.39 0.60 -3.22
CA GLY A 167 5.29 0.96 -4.11
C GLY A 167 3.94 1.08 -3.38
N LEU A 168 3.68 0.19 -2.41
CA LEU A 168 2.47 0.26 -1.58
C LEU A 168 2.49 1.49 -0.66
N ALA A 169 3.63 1.80 -0.03
CA ALA A 169 3.81 3.05 0.71
C ALA A 169 3.61 4.30 -0.19
N GLN A 170 4.12 4.27 -1.42
CA GLN A 170 3.91 5.34 -2.40
C GLN A 170 2.44 5.49 -2.79
N ALA A 171 1.68 4.41 -2.89
CA ALA A 171 0.25 4.43 -3.18
C ALA A 171 -0.61 4.97 -2.02
N LEU A 172 -0.05 5.09 -0.81
CA LEU A 172 -0.74 5.52 0.41
C LEU A 172 -0.33 6.93 0.90
N ILE A 173 0.76 7.52 0.37
CA ILE A 173 1.30 8.82 0.82
C ILE A 173 0.27 9.96 0.82
N ASN A 174 -0.64 9.95 -0.16
CA ASN A 174 -1.68 10.95 -0.34
C ASN A 174 -2.94 10.72 0.49
N ASP A 175 -3.05 9.61 1.22
CA ASP A 175 -4.23 9.25 2.04
C ASP A 175 -5.52 9.15 1.18
N PRO A 176 -5.60 8.10 0.33
CA PRO A 176 -6.56 8.03 -0.76
C PRO A 176 -7.95 7.53 -0.33
N GLU A 177 -9.00 8.16 -0.86
CA GLU A 177 -10.38 7.63 -0.78
C GLU A 177 -10.56 6.34 -1.60
N LEU A 178 -9.81 6.20 -2.71
CA LEU A 178 -9.80 5.04 -3.59
C LEU A 178 -8.37 4.52 -3.80
N LEU A 179 -8.06 3.35 -3.27
CA LEU A 179 -6.80 2.65 -3.46
C LEU A 179 -6.95 1.59 -4.55
N ILE A 180 -6.16 1.68 -5.63
CA ILE A 180 -6.17 0.72 -6.74
C ILE A 180 -4.88 -0.10 -6.73
N LEU A 181 -5.01 -1.42 -6.71
CA LEU A 181 -3.89 -2.34 -6.58
C LEU A 181 -3.95 -3.39 -7.70
N ASP A 182 -2.99 -3.35 -8.63
CA ASP A 182 -2.85 -4.36 -9.69
C ASP A 182 -1.81 -5.40 -9.26
N GLU A 183 -2.27 -6.59 -8.87
CA GLU A 183 -1.46 -7.73 -8.40
C GLU A 183 -0.56 -7.42 -7.18
N PRO A 184 -1.06 -6.86 -6.06
CA PRO A 184 -0.23 -6.32 -4.97
C PRO A 184 0.72 -7.34 -4.33
N THR A 185 0.29 -8.61 -4.22
CA THR A 185 1.03 -9.75 -3.67
C THR A 185 2.12 -10.31 -4.61
N SER A 186 2.14 -9.90 -5.89
CA SER A 186 3.03 -10.46 -6.91
C SER A 186 4.52 -10.33 -6.56
N GLY A 187 5.15 -11.46 -6.24
CA GLY A 187 6.57 -11.52 -5.89
C GLY A 187 6.90 -11.16 -4.43
N LEU A 188 5.92 -11.26 -3.54
CA LEU A 188 6.14 -11.38 -2.10
C LEU A 188 6.40 -12.84 -1.70
N ASP A 189 6.93 -13.01 -0.49
CA ASP A 189 6.93 -14.25 0.28
C ASP A 189 5.57 -14.43 1.01
N PRO A 190 5.22 -15.62 1.53
CA PRO A 190 3.95 -15.82 2.23
C PRO A 190 3.73 -14.83 3.39
N ILE A 191 4.80 -14.48 4.10
CA ILE A 191 4.80 -13.49 5.19
C ILE A 191 4.41 -12.10 4.66
N GLY A 192 5.03 -11.64 3.56
CA GLY A 192 4.70 -10.38 2.91
C GLY A 192 3.30 -10.37 2.31
N THR A 193 2.84 -11.48 1.73
CA THR A 193 1.46 -11.65 1.24
C THR A 193 0.47 -11.47 2.38
N ARG A 194 0.64 -12.17 3.51
CA ARG A 194 -0.22 -12.02 4.69
C ARG A 194 -0.20 -10.60 5.24
N GLN A 195 0.98 -9.97 5.39
CA GLN A 195 1.11 -8.57 5.82
C GLN A 195 0.35 -7.59 4.91
N VAL A 196 0.37 -7.80 3.59
CA VAL A 196 -0.44 -7.00 2.67
C VAL A 196 -1.93 -7.27 2.86
N LYS A 197 -2.36 -8.54 2.96
CA LYS A 197 -3.76 -8.91 3.20
C LYS A 197 -4.29 -8.27 4.50
N ASP A 198 -3.53 -8.37 5.59
CA ASP A 198 -3.85 -7.75 6.89
C ASP A 198 -3.97 -6.21 6.80
N LEU A 199 -3.05 -5.54 6.09
CA LEU A 199 -3.12 -4.10 5.84
C LEU A 199 -4.36 -3.70 5.00
N LEU A 200 -4.72 -4.48 3.96
CA LEU A 200 -5.94 -4.21 3.19
C LEU A 200 -7.20 -4.42 4.04
N LEU A 201 -7.23 -5.44 4.91
CA LEU A 201 -8.32 -5.65 5.85
C LEU A 201 -8.49 -4.43 6.79
N ASP A 202 -7.39 -3.88 7.29
CA ASP A 202 -7.35 -2.72 8.18
C ASP A 202 -7.76 -1.41 7.50
N LEU A 203 -7.32 -1.17 6.26
CA LEU A 203 -7.76 -0.02 5.46
C LEU A 203 -9.27 -0.09 5.15
N GLY A 204 -9.78 -1.29 4.82
CA GLY A 204 -11.22 -1.52 4.65
C GLY A 204 -12.05 -1.31 5.93
N ARG A 205 -11.53 -1.71 7.10
CA ARG A 205 -12.16 -1.41 8.41
C ARG A 205 -12.32 0.09 8.66
N ARG A 206 -11.43 0.92 8.12
CA ARG A 206 -11.43 2.39 8.25
C ARG A 206 -12.20 3.09 7.11
N GLY A 207 -12.70 2.35 6.13
CA GLY A 207 -13.51 2.88 5.03
C GLY A 207 -12.73 3.30 3.78
N THR A 208 -11.44 2.97 3.65
CA THR A 208 -10.76 3.09 2.35
C THR A 208 -11.47 2.21 1.32
N THR A 209 -11.85 2.77 0.17
CA THR A 209 -12.37 1.95 -0.95
C THR A 209 -11.19 1.32 -1.67
N ILE A 210 -11.21 0.01 -1.89
CA ILE A 210 -10.07 -0.72 -2.46
C ILE A 210 -10.51 -1.49 -3.70
N LEU A 211 -9.84 -1.25 -4.83
CA LEU A 211 -9.94 -2.06 -6.04
C LEU A 211 -8.73 -3.00 -6.10
N LEU A 212 -8.96 -4.28 -5.85
CA LEU A 212 -7.94 -5.33 -5.86
C LEU A 212 -8.01 -6.16 -7.15
N SER A 213 -7.03 -6.01 -8.03
CA SER A 213 -6.84 -6.90 -9.19
C SER A 213 -5.88 -8.04 -8.85
N SER A 214 -6.27 -9.27 -9.16
CA SER A 214 -5.48 -10.48 -8.90
C SER A 214 -5.75 -11.59 -9.92
N HIS A 215 -4.78 -12.49 -10.12
CA HIS A 215 -4.99 -13.82 -10.73
C HIS A 215 -4.88 -14.98 -9.72
N LEU A 216 -4.54 -14.69 -8.46
CA LEU A 216 -4.40 -15.64 -7.36
C LEU A 216 -5.66 -15.58 -6.48
N LEU A 217 -6.47 -16.64 -6.49
CA LEU A 217 -7.78 -16.66 -5.82
C LEU A 217 -7.68 -16.51 -4.29
N ALA A 218 -6.67 -17.14 -3.68
CA ALA A 218 -6.45 -17.10 -2.23
C ALA A 218 -6.05 -15.71 -1.69
N ASP A 219 -5.60 -14.79 -2.54
CA ASP A 219 -5.33 -13.40 -2.12
C ASP A 219 -6.61 -12.57 -2.00
N VAL A 220 -7.73 -13.07 -2.56
CA VAL A 220 -9.00 -12.35 -2.69
C VAL A 220 -10.08 -12.92 -1.78
N GLU A 221 -10.12 -14.25 -1.63
CA GLU A 221 -11.05 -15.00 -0.77
C GLU A 221 -11.15 -14.44 0.65
N ASP A 222 -10.00 -14.20 1.29
CA ASP A 222 -9.97 -13.77 2.69
C ASP A 222 -10.12 -12.23 2.88
N VAL A 223 -10.27 -11.44 1.81
CA VAL A 223 -10.08 -9.96 1.86
C VAL A 223 -11.24 -9.15 1.27
N CYS A 224 -11.74 -9.53 0.09
CA CYS A 224 -12.75 -8.75 -0.64
C CYS A 224 -14.17 -9.01 -0.14
N ASP A 225 -15.01 -7.97 -0.10
CA ASP A 225 -16.44 -8.10 0.22
C ASP A 225 -17.28 -8.52 -0.99
N ARG A 226 -16.99 -7.92 -2.16
CA ARG A 226 -17.60 -8.23 -3.47
C ARG A 226 -16.51 -8.46 -4.52
N MET A 227 -16.86 -9.16 -5.59
CA MET A 227 -15.94 -9.32 -6.72
C MET A 227 -16.64 -9.53 -8.07
N VAL A 228 -15.88 -9.29 -9.15
CA VAL A 228 -16.18 -9.72 -10.52
C VAL A 228 -15.09 -10.65 -11.06
N ILE A 229 -15.50 -11.67 -11.81
CA ILE A 229 -14.59 -12.60 -12.50
C ILE A 229 -14.60 -12.28 -13.99
N LEU A 230 -13.48 -11.77 -14.52
CA LEU A 230 -13.29 -11.49 -15.94
C LEU A 230 -12.74 -12.69 -16.71
N TYR A 231 -13.29 -12.92 -17.90
CA TYR A 231 -12.69 -13.79 -18.93
C TYR A 231 -12.99 -13.23 -20.33
N GLY A 232 -11.99 -13.25 -21.23
CA GLY A 232 -12.16 -12.78 -22.61
C GLY A 232 -12.65 -11.32 -22.77
N GLY A 233 -12.39 -10.45 -21.80
CA GLY A 233 -12.87 -9.06 -21.78
C GLY A 233 -14.28 -8.87 -21.21
N ARG A 234 -14.95 -9.92 -20.73
CA ARG A 234 -16.33 -9.90 -20.20
C ARG A 234 -16.37 -10.33 -18.73
N ILE A 235 -17.37 -9.84 -17.99
CA ILE A 235 -17.73 -10.37 -16.67
C ILE A 235 -18.47 -11.70 -16.87
N HIS A 236 -18.05 -12.73 -16.14
CA HIS A 236 -18.67 -14.06 -16.13
C HIS A 236 -19.37 -14.39 -14.80
N ALA A 237 -18.99 -13.71 -13.72
CA ALA A 237 -19.67 -13.75 -12.42
C ALA A 237 -19.47 -12.41 -11.70
N GLU A 238 -20.48 -11.99 -10.94
CA GLU A 238 -20.44 -10.85 -10.01
C GLU A 238 -21.27 -11.22 -8.76
N GLY A 239 -20.82 -10.81 -7.58
CA GLY A 239 -21.53 -11.05 -6.33
C GLY A 239 -20.70 -10.74 -5.09
N ALA A 240 -21.27 -10.97 -3.91
CA ALA A 240 -20.51 -11.02 -2.66
C ALA A 240 -19.56 -12.24 -2.66
N THR A 241 -18.40 -12.10 -2.02
CA THR A 241 -17.40 -13.18 -1.93
C THR A 241 -17.98 -14.44 -1.29
N THR A 242 -18.82 -14.28 -0.26
CA THR A 242 -19.55 -15.38 0.39
C THR A 242 -20.44 -16.15 -0.56
N ASP A 243 -21.16 -15.44 -1.43
CA ASP A 243 -22.24 -15.99 -2.24
C ASP A 243 -21.70 -16.69 -3.49
N LEU A 244 -20.61 -16.15 -4.04
CA LEU A 244 -19.88 -16.74 -5.17
C LEU A 244 -19.08 -17.99 -4.79
N LEU A 245 -18.73 -18.16 -3.52
CA LEU A 245 -17.97 -19.31 -2.99
C LEU A 245 -18.87 -20.35 -2.29
N ALA A 246 -20.17 -20.07 -2.13
CA ALA A 246 -21.10 -20.97 -1.44
C ALA A 246 -21.43 -22.23 -2.26
N ASP A 247 -20.92 -23.38 -1.83
CA ASP A 247 -21.36 -24.69 -2.35
C ASP A 247 -22.79 -25.00 -1.85
N GLN A 248 -23.77 -24.79 -2.72
CA GLN A 248 -25.19 -25.03 -2.43
C GLN A 248 -25.58 -26.52 -2.42
N GLN A 249 -24.66 -27.44 -2.75
CA GLN A 249 -24.93 -28.88 -2.81
C GLN A 249 -24.32 -29.66 -1.63
N ARG A 250 -23.50 -29.02 -0.80
CA ARG A 250 -22.78 -29.66 0.31
C ARG A 250 -23.06 -28.97 1.65
N THR A 251 -22.72 -29.65 2.74
CA THR A 251 -22.81 -29.12 4.10
C THR A 251 -21.63 -29.64 4.90
N VAL A 252 -20.87 -28.73 5.49
CA VAL A 252 -19.71 -29.05 6.34
C VAL A 252 -20.11 -28.86 7.80
N ILE A 253 -19.82 -29.84 8.64
CA ILE A 253 -20.05 -29.78 10.10
C ILE A 253 -18.68 -29.84 10.77
N ASN A 254 -18.25 -28.73 11.36
CA ASN A 254 -17.02 -28.64 12.12
C ASN A 254 -17.29 -29.01 13.59
N THR A 255 -16.50 -29.93 14.13
CA THR A 255 -16.63 -30.48 15.49
C THR A 255 -15.25 -30.95 16.00
N GLU A 256 -15.14 -31.24 17.29
CA GLU A 256 -14.01 -32.01 17.84
C GLU A 256 -13.94 -33.41 17.20
N SER A 257 -12.79 -34.09 17.34
CA SER A 257 -12.56 -35.40 16.73
C SER A 257 -13.55 -36.43 17.26
N LEU A 258 -14.46 -36.88 16.38
CA LEU A 258 -15.34 -38.02 16.65
C LEU A 258 -14.54 -39.33 16.70
N ASP A 259 -15.07 -40.30 17.44
CA ASP A 259 -14.66 -41.70 17.39
C ASP A 259 -15.52 -42.48 16.38
N ASP A 260 -15.14 -43.73 16.12
CA ASP A 260 -15.78 -44.56 15.08
C ASP A 260 -17.28 -44.82 15.38
N ASP A 261 -17.65 -44.92 16.66
CA ASP A 261 -19.04 -45.09 17.11
C ASP A 261 -19.87 -43.81 16.87
N ALA A 262 -19.34 -42.63 17.21
CA ALA A 262 -20.01 -41.36 16.95
C ALA A 262 -20.13 -41.04 15.44
N VAL A 263 -19.16 -41.44 14.62
CA VAL A 263 -19.28 -41.37 13.15
C VAL A 263 -20.39 -42.30 12.65
N HIS A 264 -20.49 -43.51 13.21
CA HIS A 264 -21.56 -44.45 12.84
C HIS A 264 -22.97 -43.94 13.21
N ASP A 265 -23.14 -43.32 14.37
CA ASP A 265 -24.40 -42.70 14.78
C ASP A 265 -24.81 -41.53 13.86
N VAL A 266 -23.85 -40.74 13.38
CA VAL A 266 -24.08 -39.67 12.39
C VAL A 266 -24.46 -40.27 11.02
N GLU A 267 -23.80 -41.34 10.57
CA GLU A 267 -24.21 -42.07 9.37
C GLU A 267 -25.64 -42.61 9.48
N GLU A 268 -25.99 -43.28 10.59
CA GLU A 268 -27.35 -43.78 10.87
C GLU A 268 -28.38 -42.64 10.81
N ALA A 269 -28.10 -41.51 11.46
CA ALA A 269 -28.98 -40.35 11.50
C ALA A 269 -29.23 -39.74 10.10
N LEU A 270 -28.21 -39.70 9.24
CA LEU A 270 -28.31 -39.22 7.85
C LEU A 270 -29.00 -40.26 6.95
N ARG A 271 -28.68 -41.55 7.09
CA ARG A 271 -29.26 -42.67 6.34
C ARG A 271 -30.76 -42.79 6.58
N ARG A 272 -31.22 -42.57 7.82
CA ARG A 272 -32.66 -42.47 8.19
C ARG A 272 -33.39 -41.29 7.50
N ARG A 273 -32.66 -40.30 6.96
CA ARG A 273 -33.20 -39.18 6.16
C ARG A 273 -33.02 -39.36 4.64
N GLY A 274 -32.48 -40.50 4.20
CA GLY A 274 -32.17 -40.76 2.79
C GLY A 274 -30.90 -40.08 2.29
N LEU A 275 -30.02 -39.61 3.20
CA LEU A 275 -28.73 -39.02 2.88
C LEU A 275 -27.61 -40.05 3.12
N ALA A 276 -26.50 -39.90 2.38
CA ALA A 276 -25.27 -40.66 2.57
C ALA A 276 -24.12 -39.70 2.90
N ILE A 277 -23.04 -40.22 3.49
CA ILE A 277 -21.78 -39.49 3.63
C ILE A 277 -20.87 -39.93 2.48
N ASP A 278 -20.41 -38.97 1.65
CA ASP A 278 -19.52 -39.25 0.52
C ASP A 278 -18.06 -39.46 0.97
N SER A 279 -17.58 -38.67 1.94
CA SER A 279 -16.30 -38.86 2.63
C SER A 279 -16.35 -38.36 4.08
N VAL A 280 -15.57 -38.99 4.96
CA VAL A 280 -15.22 -38.46 6.28
C VAL A 280 -13.72 -38.19 6.26
N GLU A 281 -13.32 -36.93 6.39
CA GLU A 281 -11.93 -36.50 6.26
C GLU A 281 -11.45 -35.78 7.52
N ARG A 282 -10.23 -36.10 7.96
CA ARG A 282 -9.57 -35.30 9.00
C ARG A 282 -9.09 -33.99 8.37
N PRO A 283 -9.47 -32.81 8.89
CA PRO A 283 -9.09 -31.53 8.31
C PRO A 283 -7.57 -31.39 8.29
N ARG A 284 -7.04 -30.98 7.13
CA ARG A 284 -5.63 -30.60 6.97
C ARG A 284 -5.53 -29.08 7.12
N GLN A 285 -4.55 -28.59 7.86
CA GLN A 285 -4.22 -27.16 7.89
C GLN A 285 -3.85 -26.67 6.48
N ARG A 286 -4.10 -25.38 6.18
CA ARG A 286 -3.54 -24.79 4.95
C ARG A 286 -2.01 -24.78 5.09
N LEU A 287 -1.29 -24.97 3.99
CA LEU A 287 0.18 -24.97 4.02
C LEU A 287 0.74 -23.61 4.49
N GLU A 288 0.00 -22.53 4.21
CA GLU A 288 0.27 -21.18 4.68
C GLU A 288 0.21 -21.08 6.22
N ASP A 289 -0.87 -21.55 6.87
CA ASP A 289 -1.01 -21.58 8.33
C ASP A 289 0.16 -22.31 9.00
N LEU A 290 0.52 -23.49 8.47
CA LEU A 290 1.59 -24.32 8.99
C LEU A 290 2.97 -23.66 8.81
N PHE A 291 3.22 -23.05 7.66
CA PHE A 291 4.46 -22.31 7.40
C PHE A 291 4.59 -21.10 8.33
N MET A 292 3.52 -20.31 8.49
CA MET A 292 3.51 -19.15 9.37
C MET A 292 3.77 -19.54 10.82
N GLY A 293 3.10 -20.56 11.36
CA GLY A 293 3.33 -21.04 12.74
C GLY A 293 4.75 -21.56 13.00
N ILE A 294 5.45 -22.07 11.97
CA ILE A 294 6.87 -22.45 12.07
C ILE A 294 7.77 -21.21 12.10
N VAL A 295 7.52 -20.23 11.22
CA VAL A 295 8.35 -19.01 11.14
C VAL A 295 8.14 -18.08 12.34
N GLU A 296 6.90 -17.88 12.79
CA GLU A 296 6.58 -17.08 13.99
C GLU A 296 7.32 -17.63 15.22
N LYS A 297 7.41 -18.97 15.34
CA LYS A 297 8.19 -19.63 16.39
C LYS A 297 9.70 -19.37 16.24
N ALA A 298 10.28 -19.56 15.05
CA ALA A 298 11.71 -19.35 14.83
C ALA A 298 12.13 -17.88 15.07
N GLN A 299 11.26 -16.92 14.74
CA GLN A 299 11.47 -15.50 15.04
C GLN A 299 11.41 -15.21 16.54
N ALA A 300 10.52 -15.85 17.29
CA ALA A 300 10.47 -15.77 18.75
C ALA A 300 11.68 -16.43 19.44
N GLU A 301 12.33 -17.40 18.79
CA GLU A 301 13.58 -18.04 19.22
C GLU A 301 14.85 -17.22 18.80
N ALA A 302 14.64 -16.07 18.16
CA ALA A 302 15.62 -14.99 17.92
C ALA A 302 16.82 -15.32 17.01
N GLU A 303 16.61 -16.10 15.95
CA GLU A 303 17.61 -16.27 14.89
C GLU A 303 17.80 -14.97 14.07
N GLU A 304 19.02 -14.42 14.03
CA GLU A 304 19.34 -13.22 13.23
C GLU A 304 19.18 -13.49 11.73
N THR A 305 18.40 -12.65 11.03
CA THR A 305 18.25 -12.72 9.58
C THR A 305 18.55 -11.36 8.93
N SER A 306 19.24 -11.39 7.80
CA SER A 306 19.69 -10.20 7.05
C SER A 306 18.66 -9.67 6.03
N GLY A 307 17.38 -10.00 6.24
CA GLY A 307 16.26 -9.57 5.41
C GLY A 307 15.67 -8.22 5.80
N ALA A 308 14.65 -7.78 5.06
CA ALA A 308 13.76 -6.73 5.55
C ALA A 308 12.86 -7.33 6.64
N LEU A 309 12.78 -6.65 7.79
CA LEU A 309 11.97 -7.09 8.93
C LEU A 309 10.47 -7.15 8.60
N GLN A 310 9.67 -7.66 9.53
CA GLN A 310 8.21 -7.53 9.45
C GLN A 310 7.80 -6.05 9.36
N GLY A 311 6.66 -5.81 8.71
CA GLY A 311 6.03 -4.49 8.73
C GLY A 311 5.57 -4.11 10.14
N GLY A 312 5.67 -2.82 10.47
CA GLY A 312 5.09 -2.26 11.69
C GLY A 312 3.56 -2.13 11.61
N THR A 313 2.98 -1.46 12.60
CA THR A 313 1.55 -1.14 12.61
C THR A 313 1.15 -0.22 11.45
N THR A 314 -0.13 -0.20 11.11
CA THR A 314 -0.74 0.81 10.21
C THR A 314 -0.35 2.22 10.66
N ALA A 315 0.04 3.08 9.71
CA ALA A 315 0.46 4.46 9.98
C ALA A 315 -0.69 5.31 10.55
N SER A 316 -0.42 6.12 11.58
CA SER A 316 -1.41 6.85 12.40
C SER A 316 -2.31 7.82 11.65
N PHE A 317 -1.87 8.33 10.49
CA PHE A 317 -2.72 9.16 9.62
C PHE A 317 -3.77 8.32 8.88
N LEU A 318 -3.39 7.13 8.36
CA LEU A 318 -4.36 6.12 7.91
C LEU A 318 -5.10 5.51 9.10
N SER A 319 -4.50 5.60 10.29
CA SER A 319 -5.06 5.38 11.63
C SER A 319 -6.50 5.87 11.78
N GLY A 320 -6.69 7.14 11.40
CA GLY A 320 -7.70 8.02 12.00
C GLY A 320 -7.28 8.56 13.37
N GLU A 321 -6.05 8.31 13.82
CA GLU A 321 -5.56 8.66 15.17
C GLU A 321 -5.12 10.13 15.26
N ASP A 322 -4.78 10.75 14.13
CA ASP A 322 -4.46 12.18 14.01
C ASP A 322 -5.58 13.12 14.54
N GLU A 323 -6.86 12.72 14.49
CA GLU A 323 -7.99 13.59 14.92
C GLU A 323 -8.05 13.86 16.44
N VAL A 324 -7.33 13.10 17.27
CA VAL A 324 -7.36 13.26 18.75
C VAL A 324 -6.10 13.94 19.30
N VAL A 325 -5.00 13.91 18.55
CA VAL A 325 -3.67 14.41 19.01
C VAL A 325 -3.40 15.87 18.56
N ALA A 326 -4.22 16.41 17.66
CA ALA A 326 -4.18 17.83 17.30
C ALA A 326 -4.98 18.70 18.30
N GLU A 327 -4.29 19.65 18.94
CA GLU A 327 -4.83 20.82 19.67
C GLU A 327 -5.63 20.58 20.98
N GLY A 328 -6.11 19.37 21.27
CA GLY A 328 -6.96 19.10 22.45
C GLY A 328 -6.24 18.93 23.80
N SER A 329 -5.51 17.82 23.96
CA SER A 329 -5.13 17.29 25.29
C SER A 329 -4.12 18.14 26.07
N SER A 330 -3.03 18.58 25.43
CA SER A 330 -1.96 19.35 26.09
C SER A 330 -2.40 20.75 26.53
N LEU A 331 -3.46 21.31 25.92
CA LEU A 331 -4.05 22.57 26.36
C LEU A 331 -4.89 22.40 27.64
N ILE A 332 -5.54 21.24 27.81
CA ILE A 332 -6.37 20.95 28.99
C ILE A 332 -5.46 20.72 30.22
N GLU A 333 -4.40 19.91 30.10
CA GLU A 333 -3.44 19.73 31.20
C GLU A 333 -2.74 21.05 31.60
N ALA A 334 -2.46 21.93 30.63
CA ALA A 334 -1.91 23.27 30.89
C ALA A 334 -2.91 24.21 31.60
N LEU A 335 -4.21 24.07 31.35
CA LEU A 335 -5.25 24.89 31.99
C LEU A 335 -5.68 24.36 33.37
N GLU A 336 -5.63 23.05 33.59
CA GLU A 336 -5.90 22.45 34.91
C GLU A 336 -4.74 22.65 35.91
N SER A 337 -3.51 22.82 35.40
CA SER A 337 -2.32 23.04 36.24
C SER A 337 -2.09 24.49 36.69
N ASP A 338 -2.67 25.49 36.01
CA ASP A 338 -2.55 26.92 36.35
C ASP A 338 -3.76 27.48 37.14
N ALA A 339 -4.67 26.60 37.62
CA ALA A 339 -5.84 27.01 38.40
C ALA A 339 -5.47 27.34 39.87
N PRO A 340 -5.59 28.61 40.32
CA PRO A 340 -5.16 28.99 41.67
C PRO A 340 -6.12 28.45 42.75
N LYS A 341 -5.58 27.69 43.71
CA LYS A 341 -6.32 27.24 44.89
C LYS A 341 -6.66 28.43 45.80
N PRO A 342 -7.90 28.56 46.31
CA PRO A 342 -8.31 29.71 47.11
C PRO A 342 -7.61 29.73 48.47
N GLU A 343 -6.96 30.86 48.80
CA GLU A 343 -6.24 31.04 50.07
C GLU A 343 -7.18 31.18 51.29
N SER A 344 -6.87 30.44 52.36
CA SER A 344 -7.40 30.70 53.70
C SER A 344 -6.49 31.69 54.45
N ARG A 345 -6.91 32.96 54.54
CA ARG A 345 -6.19 34.00 55.27
C ARG A 345 -6.07 33.71 56.78
N VAL A 346 -4.82 33.70 57.27
CA VAL A 346 -4.45 34.01 58.67
C VAL A 346 -3.27 34.99 58.62
N VAL A 347 -3.14 35.87 59.61
CA VAL A 347 -2.20 37.01 59.60
C VAL A 347 -1.34 37.02 60.85
N GLU A 348 -0.01 37.07 60.69
CA GLU A 348 0.88 37.61 61.74
C GLU A 348 2.15 38.27 61.14
N ARG A 349 3.09 38.74 61.99
CA ARG A 349 3.91 39.96 61.75
C ARG A 349 5.43 39.71 61.62
N ALA A 350 6.10 40.61 60.86
CA ALA A 350 7.43 41.27 61.06
C ALA A 350 8.56 40.55 61.84
N SER A 351 9.87 40.64 61.57
CA SER A 351 10.79 41.34 60.63
C SER A 351 12.26 40.97 61.06
N PRO A 352 13.39 41.59 60.60
CA PRO A 352 13.96 41.81 59.26
C PRO A 352 15.46 41.33 59.16
N THR A 353 16.26 41.87 58.22
CA THR A 353 17.76 41.79 58.08
C THR A 353 18.37 40.43 57.62
N SER A 354 19.55 40.34 56.97
CA SER A 354 20.63 41.32 56.66
C SER A 354 21.36 41.09 55.30
N GLU A 355 22.33 41.95 54.96
CA GLU A 355 23.07 42.06 53.67
C GLU A 355 24.32 41.16 53.51
N SER A 356 24.77 40.92 52.26
CA SER A 356 26.18 41.00 51.76
C SER A 356 26.27 40.46 50.30
N THR A 357 26.82 41.13 49.25
CA THR A 357 28.25 41.34 48.84
C THR A 357 29.15 40.07 48.88
N LYS A 358 30.04 39.71 47.92
CA LYS A 358 30.70 40.29 46.70
C LYS A 358 31.06 39.13 45.72
N GLU A 359 31.21 39.21 44.39
CA GLU A 359 32.00 40.05 43.43
C GLU A 359 33.40 39.44 43.04
N SER A 360 33.91 39.71 41.81
CA SER A 360 35.20 39.28 41.17
C SER A 360 35.31 37.81 40.68
N ASN A 361 36.01 37.39 39.60
CA ASN A 361 36.76 37.96 38.43
C ASN A 361 36.72 36.89 37.27
N ALA A 362 36.76 37.14 35.95
CA ALA A 362 37.83 37.64 35.05
C ALA A 362 39.17 36.83 35.07
N ALA A 363 39.88 36.49 33.97
CA ALA A 363 39.60 36.45 32.51
C ALA A 363 40.77 35.73 31.73
N ASP A 364 40.67 35.66 30.39
CA ASP A 364 41.76 35.59 29.35
C ASP A 364 42.52 34.28 28.93
N ASP A 365 42.56 34.09 27.59
CA ASP A 365 43.66 33.74 26.67
C ASP A 365 44.42 32.37 26.58
N ALA A 366 44.02 31.60 25.54
CA ALA A 366 44.73 31.42 24.23
C ALA A 366 45.88 30.40 23.96
N VAL A 367 45.71 29.70 22.81
CA VAL A 367 46.69 29.13 21.83
C VAL A 367 47.65 27.99 22.24
N LEU A 368 47.54 26.85 21.52
CA LEU A 368 48.64 26.26 20.73
C LEU A 368 48.12 25.29 19.64
N GLU A 369 48.65 25.40 18.43
CA GLU A 369 48.59 24.37 17.38
C GLU A 369 49.97 23.67 17.26
N ASP A 370 50.09 22.76 16.27
CA ASP A 370 51.28 22.04 15.81
C ASP A 370 51.74 20.80 16.61
N LEU A 371 51.51 19.63 16.01
CA LEU A 371 52.28 18.41 16.28
C LEU A 371 52.30 17.46 15.04
N LEU A 372 52.98 17.91 13.98
CA LEU A 372 53.74 17.10 13.00
C LEU A 372 53.02 16.20 11.96
N GLU A 373 53.47 16.34 10.71
CA GLU A 373 53.33 15.38 9.61
C GLU A 373 54.63 14.57 9.35
N ASP A 374 54.46 13.48 8.58
CA ASP A 374 55.36 12.94 7.53
C ASP A 374 56.05 11.55 7.73
N LYS A 375 56.52 10.95 6.60
CA LYS A 375 56.83 9.52 6.33
C LYS A 375 58.34 9.36 5.94
N PRO A 376 58.83 8.44 5.05
CA PRO A 376 58.42 7.09 4.57
C PRO A 376 59.55 6.01 4.43
N SER A 377 59.19 4.73 4.22
CA SER A 377 59.85 3.66 3.37
C SER A 377 59.00 2.36 3.42
N GLU A 378 58.75 1.55 2.37
CA GLU A 378 59.58 0.80 1.39
C GLU A 378 60.41 -0.36 2.02
N ASP A 379 60.39 -1.63 1.57
CA ASP A 379 59.59 -2.38 0.56
C ASP A 379 59.60 -3.90 0.98
N ALA A 380 59.11 -4.98 0.32
CA ALA A 380 58.64 -5.30 -1.05
C ALA A 380 57.79 -6.60 -1.10
N GLY A 381 57.04 -6.86 -2.19
CA GLY A 381 56.47 -8.19 -2.50
C GLY A 381 55.32 -8.23 -3.52
N THR A 382 55.46 -8.98 -4.63
CA THR A 382 54.58 -8.91 -5.83
C THR A 382 53.69 -10.15 -6.07
N GLU A 383 52.46 -9.96 -6.59
CA GLU A 383 52.10 -10.39 -7.96
C GLU A 383 50.69 -9.92 -8.47
N LYS A 384 50.71 -9.20 -9.61
CA LYS A 384 49.71 -9.11 -10.72
C LYS A 384 48.27 -8.59 -10.46
N ALA A 385 47.66 -8.16 -11.58
CA ALA A 385 46.51 -7.24 -11.67
C ALA A 385 45.38 -7.82 -12.58
N PRO A 386 44.18 -7.20 -12.66
CA PRO A 386 42.95 -7.86 -13.13
C PRO A 386 42.65 -7.76 -14.63
N THR A 387 41.62 -8.50 -15.05
CA THR A 387 41.11 -8.63 -16.43
C THR A 387 40.37 -7.38 -16.94
N GLU A 388 40.52 -7.09 -18.24
CA GLU A 388 39.85 -5.98 -18.94
C GLU A 388 38.36 -6.27 -19.28
N LEU A 389 37.59 -5.21 -19.51
CA LEU A 389 36.22 -5.25 -20.05
C LEU A 389 36.24 -5.11 -21.59
N PRO A 390 35.30 -5.72 -22.32
CA PRO A 390 35.29 -5.69 -23.79
C PRO A 390 34.80 -4.36 -24.38
N ASP A 391 35.34 -4.01 -25.55
CA ASP A 391 35.04 -2.81 -26.33
C ASP A 391 33.58 -2.70 -26.81
N ALA A 392 33.12 -1.46 -26.99
CA ALA A 392 31.82 -1.16 -27.59
C ALA A 392 31.82 -1.34 -29.13
N PRO A 393 30.71 -1.78 -29.75
CA PRO A 393 30.62 -1.97 -31.20
C PRO A 393 30.67 -0.62 -31.96
N LYS A 394 31.45 -0.58 -33.03
CA LYS A 394 31.64 0.63 -33.86
C LYS A 394 30.65 0.67 -35.03
N GLY A 395 29.96 1.81 -35.17
CA GLY A 395 29.34 2.25 -36.43
C GLY A 395 27.86 2.61 -36.33
N HIS A 396 27.56 3.91 -36.33
CA HIS A 396 26.42 4.52 -37.02
C HIS A 396 26.67 6.03 -37.20
N ASP A 397 26.01 6.65 -38.18
CA ASP A 397 26.31 8.02 -38.63
C ASP A 397 26.06 9.12 -37.58
N SER A 398 27.01 10.05 -37.49
CA SER A 398 26.86 11.32 -36.75
C SER A 398 26.11 12.41 -37.55
N GLY A 399 25.39 12.04 -38.61
CA GLY A 399 24.73 12.98 -39.53
C GLY A 399 23.25 13.25 -39.27
N MET A 400 22.61 12.54 -38.34
CA MET A 400 21.15 12.64 -38.09
C MET A 400 20.78 13.47 -36.84
N ILE A 401 21.75 14.10 -36.17
CA ILE A 401 21.49 14.82 -34.91
C ILE A 401 21.22 16.31 -35.18
N ASP A 402 21.93 16.94 -36.14
CA ASP A 402 21.74 18.36 -36.48
C ASP A 402 20.37 18.61 -37.15
N ASP A 403 19.87 17.68 -37.96
CA ASP A 403 18.52 17.72 -38.57
C ASP A 403 17.36 17.66 -37.54
N LEU A 404 17.64 17.30 -36.27
CA LEU A 404 16.65 17.21 -35.19
C LEU A 404 16.65 18.44 -34.25
N LEU A 405 17.60 19.36 -34.40
CA LEU A 405 17.70 20.60 -33.63
C LEU A 405 17.46 21.79 -34.56
N GLY A 406 16.23 21.89 -35.06
CA GLY A 406 15.84 22.81 -36.12
C GLY A 406 16.28 24.26 -35.88
N GLY A 407 17.07 24.78 -36.82
CA GLY A 407 17.26 26.22 -36.97
C GLY A 407 15.98 26.86 -37.52
N ASP A 408 15.58 27.98 -36.93
CA ASP A 408 14.43 28.79 -37.35
C ASP A 408 14.91 30.20 -37.72
N ASP A 409 14.18 30.87 -38.61
CA ASP A 409 14.73 31.94 -39.47
C ASP A 409 15.12 33.24 -38.74
N SER A 410 16.18 33.90 -39.24
CA SER A 410 16.25 35.37 -39.27
C SER A 410 17.29 35.91 -40.28
N GLU A 411 17.01 35.77 -41.57
CA GLU A 411 17.42 36.83 -42.50
C GLU A 411 16.66 38.11 -42.13
N ASP A 412 17.38 39.19 -41.78
CA ASP A 412 17.31 40.50 -42.47
C ASP A 412 17.76 41.66 -41.54
N ARG A 413 18.99 42.15 -41.74
CA ARG A 413 19.20 43.54 -42.21
C ARG A 413 20.66 43.90 -42.49
N LYS A 414 20.84 44.62 -43.59
CA LYS A 414 22.07 45.34 -43.95
C LYS A 414 22.26 46.55 -43.03
N SER A 415 23.46 46.75 -42.50
CA SER A 415 24.29 47.94 -42.84
C SER A 415 25.71 47.84 -42.27
#